data_AF-L2FWF2-F1
#
_entry.id   AF-L2FWF2-F1
#
_cell.length_a   1.000
_cell.length_b   1.000
_cell.length_c   1.000
_cell.angle_alpha   90.00
_cell.angle_beta   90.00
_cell.angle_gamma   90.00
#
_symmetry.space_group_name_H-M   'P 1'
#
loop_
_entity.id
_entity.type
_entity.pdbx_description
1 polymer ?
#
loop_
_entity_poly.entity_id
_entity_poly.type
_entity_poly.pdbx_seq_one_letter_code
_entity_poly.pdbx_strand_id
1 'polypeptide(L)'
;MPVFGTISGAAIFGVYLAGSDWAWRGAILGELGGPILAIIGLAFVPESPRWLIDQNRNDEALEVLMRMHPPSAERDVVVEAEYQQMLQTIHFEKQSEESGASSWGALVKTASDRRRFAIVVLTNIFFQISGSNTFPYFLTLVVQSAGIVEARTTLLVNLGLCIWGCFAVAFGVWFSEYFGAKRFLLANTAIMTLCLAMLALLGVLGSANPQKQSSFGIGAVVIIFIFQFVSFSSWMILNYTYPPRILRFGQRAKGFALAQATGFAFCVMMTYILPVALEKMGWRFYATNAVWNLGILAIIWWLFVETKGKTLEEIDALFEGVVHFESGAEKLNATVIEGVEEIADGTSKIEASRKMKESSPNRQISPAQ
;
A
#
# COMPACT_ATOMS: atom_id res chain seq x y z
N MET A 1 -1.38 -7.26 -9.74
CA MET A 1 -2.16 -8.51 -9.61
C MET A 1 -3.52 -8.46 -10.33
N PRO A 2 -4.45 -7.51 -10.08
CA PRO A 2 -5.79 -7.55 -10.70
C PRO A 2 -5.82 -7.33 -12.21
N VAL A 3 -4.93 -6.48 -12.74
CA VAL A 3 -4.87 -6.15 -14.18
C VAL A 3 -4.49 -7.39 -15.01
N PHE A 4 -3.41 -8.07 -14.64
CA PHE A 4 -3.00 -9.32 -15.31
C PHE A 4 -4.00 -10.46 -15.07
N GLY A 5 -4.63 -10.52 -13.89
CA GLY A 5 -5.74 -11.44 -13.63
C GLY A 5 -6.97 -11.17 -14.50
N THR A 6 -7.24 -9.89 -14.83
CA THR A 6 -8.31 -9.50 -15.76
C THR A 6 -7.97 -9.89 -17.19
N ILE A 7 -6.72 -9.68 -17.62
CA ILE A 7 -6.23 -10.10 -18.95
C ILE A 7 -6.30 -11.62 -19.08
N SER A 8 -5.84 -12.36 -18.07
CA SER A 8 -5.95 -13.83 -18.01
C SER A 8 -7.42 -14.27 -18.04
N GLY A 9 -8.28 -13.67 -17.20
CA GLY A 9 -9.72 -13.95 -17.18
C GLY A 9 -10.43 -13.70 -18.52
N ALA A 10 -10.06 -12.62 -19.22
CA ALA A 10 -10.58 -12.30 -20.55
C ALA A 10 -10.09 -13.29 -21.61
N ALA A 11 -8.82 -13.71 -21.54
CA ALA A 11 -8.27 -14.75 -22.41
C ALA A 11 -8.97 -16.10 -22.19
N ILE A 12 -9.22 -16.50 -20.94
CA ILE A 12 -9.96 -17.71 -20.59
C ILE A 12 -11.37 -17.68 -21.17
N PHE A 13 -12.09 -16.56 -20.97
CA PHE A 13 -13.45 -16.41 -21.49
C PHE A 13 -13.49 -16.48 -23.02
N GLY A 14 -12.53 -15.84 -23.70
CA GLY A 14 -12.41 -15.89 -25.15
C GLY A 14 -12.14 -17.30 -25.69
N VAL A 15 -11.24 -18.06 -25.05
CA VAL A 15 -10.93 -19.44 -25.49
C VAL A 15 -12.04 -20.43 -25.10
N TYR A 16 -12.75 -20.20 -24.00
CA TYR A 16 -13.94 -20.98 -23.64
C TYR A 16 -15.05 -20.86 -24.71
N LEU A 17 -15.29 -19.66 -25.23
CA LEU A 17 -16.26 -19.43 -26.32
C LEU A 17 -15.87 -20.14 -27.63
N ALA A 18 -14.58 -20.41 -27.83
CA ALA A 18 -14.08 -21.13 -29.00
C ALA A 18 -14.26 -22.66 -28.90
N GLY A 19 -14.80 -23.19 -27.79
CA GLY A 19 -15.09 -24.62 -27.62
C GLY A 19 -13.85 -25.52 -27.59
N SER A 20 -12.69 -24.97 -27.24
CA SER A 20 -11.41 -25.67 -27.28
C SER A 20 -10.94 -26.10 -25.89
N ASP A 21 -10.44 -27.34 -25.76
CA ASP A 21 -9.75 -27.85 -24.56
C ASP A 21 -8.49 -27.03 -24.19
N TRP A 22 -8.07 -26.11 -25.05
CA TRP A 22 -6.91 -25.26 -24.84
C TRP A 22 -7.15 -24.10 -23.86
N ALA A 23 -8.39 -23.88 -23.39
CA ALA A 23 -8.75 -22.76 -22.51
C ALA A 23 -7.88 -22.65 -21.25
N TRP A 24 -7.58 -23.79 -20.60
CA TRP A 24 -6.75 -23.79 -19.39
C TRP A 24 -5.27 -23.54 -19.67
N ARG A 25 -4.76 -23.91 -20.86
CA ARG A 25 -3.37 -23.65 -21.26
C ARG A 25 -3.16 -22.18 -21.62
N GLY A 26 -4.12 -21.61 -22.35
CA GLY A 26 -4.14 -20.19 -22.67
C GLY A 26 -4.18 -19.31 -21.42
N ALA A 27 -4.93 -19.72 -20.39
CA ALA A 27 -4.95 -19.08 -19.07
C ALA A 27 -3.53 -18.94 -18.47
N ILE A 28 -2.83 -20.07 -18.36
CA ILE A 28 -1.51 -20.16 -17.73
C ILE A 28 -0.48 -19.34 -18.53
N LEU A 29 -0.53 -19.44 -19.86
CA LEU A 29 0.36 -18.68 -20.73
C LEU A 29 0.09 -17.17 -20.66
N GLY A 30 -1.17 -16.76 -20.50
CA GLY A 30 -1.54 -15.36 -20.31
C GLY A 30 -0.96 -14.77 -19.03
N GLU A 31 -0.89 -15.55 -17.95
CA GLU A 31 -0.31 -15.10 -16.67
C GLU A 31 1.21 -14.86 -16.73
N LEU A 32 1.92 -15.56 -17.63
CA LEU A 32 3.36 -15.34 -17.85
C LEU A 32 3.68 -13.96 -18.43
N GLY A 33 2.72 -13.30 -19.08
CA GLY A 33 2.93 -11.98 -19.68
C GLY A 33 3.37 -10.93 -18.64
N GLY A 34 2.81 -10.96 -17.43
CA GLY A 34 3.14 -10.00 -16.38
C GLY A 34 4.59 -10.09 -15.90
N PRO A 35 5.07 -11.27 -15.46
CA PRO A 35 6.46 -11.48 -15.07
C PRO A 35 7.46 -11.16 -16.20
N ILE A 36 7.17 -11.53 -17.45
CA ILE A 36 8.06 -11.24 -18.58
C ILE A 36 8.20 -9.73 -18.80
N LEU A 37 7.08 -9.00 -18.80
CA LEU A 37 7.11 -7.53 -18.91
C LEU A 37 7.85 -6.89 -17.72
N ALA A 38 7.71 -7.44 -16.51
CA ALA A 38 8.45 -6.97 -15.35
C ALA A 38 9.96 -7.18 -15.49
N ILE A 39 10.41 -8.33 -16.01
CA ILE A 39 11.83 -8.62 -16.28
C ILE A 39 12.40 -7.66 -17.32
N ILE A 40 11.66 -7.41 -18.41
CA ILE A 40 12.07 -6.45 -19.43
C ILE A 40 12.13 -5.04 -18.83
N GLY A 41 11.13 -4.65 -18.03
CA GLY A 41 11.08 -3.37 -17.34
C GLY A 41 12.25 -3.15 -16.38
N LEU A 42 12.70 -4.19 -15.70
CA LEU A 42 13.83 -4.13 -14.76
C LEU A 42 15.10 -3.61 -15.42
N ALA A 43 15.32 -3.88 -16.72
CA ALA A 43 16.49 -3.40 -17.45
C ALA A 43 16.52 -1.86 -17.63
N PHE A 44 15.39 -1.17 -17.42
CA PHE A 44 15.27 0.28 -17.59
C PHE A 44 15.12 1.05 -16.27
N VAL A 45 14.98 0.35 -15.14
CA VAL A 45 14.76 0.96 -13.83
C VAL A 45 16.12 1.21 -13.16
N PRO A 46 16.42 2.44 -12.71
CA PRO A 46 17.65 2.70 -11.97
C PRO A 46 17.63 1.99 -10.62
N GLU A 47 18.81 1.67 -10.11
CA GLU A 47 18.94 1.07 -8.79
C GLU A 47 18.47 2.00 -7.67
N SER A 48 18.04 1.42 -6.55
CA SER A 48 17.55 2.18 -5.40
C SER A 48 18.69 3.08 -4.82
N PRO A 49 18.48 4.40 -4.65
CA PRO A 49 19.48 5.29 -4.06
C PRO A 49 19.98 4.83 -2.69
N ARG A 50 19.08 4.30 -1.86
CA ARG A 50 19.45 3.72 -0.54
C ARG A 50 20.39 2.52 -0.67
N TRP A 51 20.21 1.69 -1.70
CA TRP A 51 21.11 0.57 -1.93
C TRP A 51 22.46 1.02 -2.49
N LEU A 52 22.47 2.04 -3.35
CA LEU A 52 23.71 2.64 -3.84
C LEU A 52 24.56 3.23 -2.70
N ILE A 53 23.94 3.96 -1.76
CA ILE A 53 24.62 4.46 -0.54
C ILE A 53 25.13 3.29 0.33
N ASP A 54 24.33 2.23 0.48
CA ASP A 54 24.75 1.02 1.18
C ASP A 54 25.97 0.33 0.52
N GLN A 55 26.13 0.46 -0.79
CA GLN A 55 27.31 -0.03 -1.52
C GLN A 55 28.43 1.01 -1.64
N ASN A 56 28.36 2.12 -0.91
CA ASN A 56 29.30 3.26 -0.98
C ASN A 56 29.39 3.93 -2.37
N ARG A 57 28.35 3.80 -3.20
CA ARG A 57 28.22 4.42 -4.54
C ARG A 57 27.42 5.73 -4.44
N ASN A 58 27.99 6.68 -3.71
CA ASN A 58 27.33 7.93 -3.32
C ASN A 58 26.99 8.85 -4.51
N ASP A 59 27.92 9.01 -5.45
CA ASP A 59 27.72 9.90 -6.62
C ASP A 59 26.55 9.43 -7.49
N GLU A 60 26.44 8.11 -7.71
CA GLU A 60 25.34 7.51 -8.46
C GLU A 60 24.00 7.63 -7.71
N ALA A 61 24.02 7.53 -6.38
CA ALA A 61 22.81 7.73 -5.57
C ALA A 61 22.26 9.15 -5.73
N LEU A 62 23.14 10.15 -5.75
CA LEU A 62 22.77 11.56 -5.91
C LEU A 62 22.25 11.83 -7.33
N GLU A 63 22.86 11.24 -8.37
CA GLU A 63 22.36 11.31 -9.75
C GLU A 63 20.94 10.75 -9.88
N VAL A 64 20.68 9.57 -9.31
CA VAL A 64 19.35 8.96 -9.32
C VAL A 64 18.34 9.82 -8.55
N LEU A 65 18.70 10.36 -7.38
CA LEU A 65 17.83 11.25 -6.60
C LEU A 65 17.49 12.53 -7.34
N MET A 66 18.48 13.16 -7.99
CA MET A 66 18.24 14.30 -8.86
C MET A 66 17.24 13.89 -9.95
N ARG A 67 17.47 12.80 -10.68
CA ARG A 67 16.57 12.36 -11.77
C ARG A 67 15.13 12.09 -11.32
N MET A 68 14.91 11.67 -10.07
CA MET A 68 13.59 11.42 -9.51
C MET A 68 12.83 12.69 -9.13
N HIS A 69 13.53 13.80 -8.86
CA HIS A 69 12.91 15.07 -8.49
C HIS A 69 12.67 15.95 -9.73
N PRO A 70 11.45 16.51 -9.91
CA PRO A 70 11.19 17.44 -11.01
C PRO A 70 12.03 18.71 -10.86
N PRO A 71 12.44 19.36 -11.96
CA PRO A 71 13.17 20.62 -11.91
C PRO A 71 12.38 21.69 -11.16
N SER A 72 12.92 22.20 -10.06
CA SER A 72 12.36 23.30 -9.27
C SER A 72 13.49 24.17 -8.73
N ALA A 73 13.18 25.40 -8.34
CA ALA A 73 14.17 26.34 -7.77
C ALA A 73 14.80 25.81 -6.46
N GLU A 74 14.07 24.96 -5.72
CA GLU A 74 14.47 24.38 -4.44
C GLU A 74 14.97 22.93 -4.58
N ARG A 75 14.99 22.37 -5.79
CA ARG A 75 15.30 20.95 -6.03
C ARG A 75 16.61 20.53 -5.39
N ASP A 76 17.66 21.32 -5.59
CA ASP A 76 18.99 20.96 -5.13
C ASP A 76 19.06 20.95 -3.59
N VAL A 77 18.33 21.85 -2.92
CA VAL A 77 18.24 21.92 -1.46
C VAL A 77 17.46 20.71 -0.90
N VAL A 78 16.33 20.37 -1.52
CA VAL A 78 15.51 19.23 -1.09
C VAL A 78 16.24 17.90 -1.31
N VAL A 79 16.86 17.73 -2.48
CA VAL A 79 17.63 16.52 -2.82
C VAL A 79 18.81 16.35 -1.87
N GLU A 80 19.54 17.41 -1.56
CA GLU A 80 20.67 17.34 -0.63
C GLU A 80 20.20 16.99 0.79
N ALA A 81 19.10 17.59 1.27
CA ALA A 81 18.54 17.28 2.58
C ALA A 81 18.12 15.80 2.68
N GLU A 82 17.40 15.28 1.67
CA GLU A 82 17.02 13.87 1.62
C GLU A 82 18.24 12.94 1.54
N TYR A 83 19.24 13.30 0.72
CA TYR A 83 20.47 12.54 0.57
C TYR A 83 21.23 12.44 1.90
N GLN A 84 21.42 13.55 2.60
CA GLN A 84 22.08 13.58 3.91
C GLN A 84 21.32 12.74 4.95
N GLN A 85 19.98 12.82 4.96
CA GLN A 85 19.15 12.02 5.86
C GLN A 85 19.31 10.51 5.60
N MET A 86 19.32 10.10 4.33
CA MET A 86 19.55 8.70 3.94
C MET A 86 20.95 8.23 4.32
N LEU A 87 21.97 9.05 4.07
CA LEU A 87 23.37 8.73 4.37
C LEU A 87 23.57 8.50 5.87
N GLN A 88 23.07 9.42 6.72
CA GLN A 88 23.19 9.28 8.17
C GLN A 88 22.45 8.04 8.69
N THR A 89 21.25 7.76 8.20
CA THR A 89 20.46 6.59 8.61
C THR A 89 21.16 5.29 8.25
N ILE A 90 21.66 5.17 7.02
CA ILE A 90 22.34 3.94 6.56
C ILE A 90 23.66 3.74 7.29
N HIS A 91 24.44 4.80 7.54
CA HIS A 91 25.67 4.68 8.34
C HIS A 91 25.39 4.24 9.78
N PHE A 92 24.34 4.75 10.41
CA PHE A 92 23.92 4.33 11.74
C PHE A 92 23.47 2.86 11.78
N GLU A 93 22.68 2.43 10.78
CA GLU A 93 22.27 1.04 10.64
C GLU A 93 23.47 0.11 10.44
N LYS A 94 24.41 0.45 9.54
CA LYS A 94 25.64 -0.33 9.29
C LYS A 94 26.51 -0.48 10.54
N GLN A 95 26.73 0.60 11.29
CA GLN A 95 27.49 0.54 12.54
C GLN A 95 26.80 -0.38 13.58
N SER A 96 25.47 -0.37 13.61
CA SER A 96 24.67 -1.26 14.46
C SER A 96 24.72 -2.72 13.99
N GLU A 97 24.84 -2.96 12.68
CA GLU A 97 25.00 -4.28 12.08
C GLU A 97 26.38 -4.89 12.29
N GLU A 98 27.44 -4.10 12.12
CA GLU A 98 28.84 -4.47 12.39
C GLU A 98 29.05 -4.83 13.87
N SER A 99 28.27 -4.23 14.78
CA SER A 99 28.22 -4.58 16.21
C SER A 99 27.51 -5.91 16.52
N GLY A 100 27.29 -6.77 15.51
CA GLY A 100 26.77 -8.14 15.65
C GLY A 100 25.28 -8.33 15.34
N ALA A 101 24.65 -7.43 14.56
CA ALA A 101 23.23 -7.53 14.17
C ALA A 101 22.97 -8.15 12.78
N SER A 102 23.97 -8.78 12.15
CA SER A 102 23.82 -9.46 10.84
C SER A 102 22.85 -10.67 10.85
N SER A 103 22.53 -11.21 12.02
CA SER A 103 21.69 -12.42 12.16
C SER A 103 20.19 -12.11 12.09
N TRP A 104 19.40 -13.06 11.61
CA TRP A 104 17.92 -13.11 11.73
C TRP A 104 17.40 -12.70 13.12
N GLY A 105 18.21 -12.85 14.17
CA GLY A 105 17.92 -12.35 15.52
C GLY A 105 17.78 -10.83 15.65
N ALA A 106 18.27 -10.03 14.71
CA ALA A 106 18.11 -8.57 14.72
C ALA A 106 16.65 -8.13 14.63
N LEU A 107 15.80 -8.91 13.94
CA LEU A 107 14.36 -8.66 13.82
C LEU A 107 13.65 -8.66 15.19
N VAL A 108 14.23 -9.32 16.20
CA VAL A 108 13.61 -9.50 17.52
C VAL A 108 14.47 -8.98 18.68
N LYS A 109 15.63 -8.38 18.38
CA LYS A 109 16.63 -7.97 19.37
C LYS A 109 16.09 -6.87 20.28
N THR A 110 15.59 -5.77 19.70
CA THR A 110 15.10 -4.60 20.44
C THR A 110 13.58 -4.67 20.64
N ALA A 111 13.05 -3.99 21.66
CA ALA A 111 11.60 -3.87 21.85
C ALA A 111 10.92 -3.16 20.65
N SER A 112 11.58 -2.15 20.08
CA SER A 112 11.16 -1.47 18.85
C SER A 112 11.09 -2.45 17.67
N ASP A 113 12.16 -3.20 17.42
CA ASP A 113 12.24 -4.18 16.32
C ASP A 113 11.18 -5.28 16.45
N ARG A 114 10.98 -5.81 17.66
CA ARG A 114 9.90 -6.79 17.92
C ARG A 114 8.52 -6.23 17.59
N ARG A 115 8.25 -4.98 17.96
CA ARG A 115 6.97 -4.32 17.66
C ARG A 115 6.79 -4.13 16.16
N ARG A 116 7.81 -3.65 15.46
CA ARG A 116 7.81 -3.48 14.00
C ARG A 116 7.57 -4.81 13.29
N PHE A 117 8.34 -5.84 13.64
CA PHE A 117 8.24 -7.16 13.06
C PHE A 117 6.86 -7.79 13.34
N ALA A 118 6.33 -7.66 14.56
CA ALA A 118 4.99 -8.11 14.89
C ALA A 118 3.91 -7.43 14.04
N ILE A 119 3.98 -6.11 13.84
CA ILE A 119 3.03 -5.40 12.97
C ILE A 119 3.08 -5.93 11.55
N VAL A 120 4.28 -6.14 11.00
CA VAL A 120 4.48 -6.63 9.63
C VAL A 120 3.95 -8.05 9.44
N VAL A 121 4.22 -8.97 10.38
CA VAL A 121 3.70 -10.33 10.36
C VAL A 121 2.18 -10.33 10.53
N LEU A 122 1.65 -9.58 11.50
CA LEU A 122 0.21 -9.49 11.74
C LEU A 122 -0.53 -8.88 10.55
N THR A 123 0.03 -7.88 9.87
CA THR A 123 -0.57 -7.31 8.64
C THR A 123 -0.76 -8.39 7.57
N ASN A 124 0.21 -9.29 7.43
CA ASN A 124 0.15 -10.40 6.49
C ASN A 124 -0.84 -11.49 6.90
N ILE A 125 -0.88 -11.84 8.19
CA ILE A 125 -1.85 -12.80 8.71
C ILE A 125 -3.27 -12.24 8.58
N PHE A 126 -3.50 -11.00 8.99
CA PHE A 126 -4.81 -10.37 8.97
C PHE A 126 -5.36 -10.21 7.56
N PHE A 127 -4.52 -9.93 6.56
CA PHE A 127 -4.96 -9.93 5.16
C PHE A 127 -5.57 -11.27 4.73
N GLN A 128 -5.04 -12.39 5.23
CA GLN A 128 -5.52 -13.71 4.84
C GLN A 128 -6.73 -14.15 5.67
N ILE A 129 -6.70 -13.90 6.98
CA ILE A 129 -7.76 -14.30 7.90
C ILE A 129 -9.00 -13.40 7.81
N SER A 130 -8.86 -12.12 7.43
CA SER A 130 -10.00 -11.20 7.31
C SER A 130 -11.01 -11.60 6.22
N GLY A 131 -10.64 -12.57 5.38
CA GLY A 131 -11.42 -13.08 4.26
C GLY A 131 -11.07 -12.44 2.92
N SER A 132 -10.13 -11.50 2.86
CA SER A 132 -9.84 -10.73 1.66
C SER A 132 -9.48 -11.57 0.43
N ASN A 133 -8.67 -12.62 0.60
CA ASN A 133 -8.32 -13.57 -0.45
C ASN A 133 -9.23 -14.78 -0.50
N THR A 134 -10.05 -15.00 0.52
CA THR A 134 -10.84 -16.22 0.66
C THR A 134 -12.16 -16.14 -0.11
N PHE A 135 -12.83 -14.99 -0.15
CA PHE A 135 -14.13 -14.83 -0.82
C PHE A 135 -14.12 -15.00 -2.36
N PRO A 136 -13.12 -14.51 -3.12
CA PRO A 136 -13.10 -14.66 -4.57
C PRO A 136 -13.15 -16.12 -5.07
N TYR A 137 -12.50 -17.05 -4.37
CA TYR A 137 -12.43 -18.45 -4.78
C TYR A 137 -13.77 -19.19 -4.68
N PHE A 138 -14.73 -18.64 -3.94
CA PHE A 138 -16.02 -19.30 -3.69
C PHE A 138 -17.22 -18.48 -4.11
N LEU A 139 -17.02 -17.34 -4.81
CA LEU A 139 -18.13 -16.63 -5.42
C LEU A 139 -18.92 -17.57 -6.34
N THR A 140 -18.24 -18.45 -7.08
CA THR A 140 -18.89 -19.48 -7.89
C THR A 140 -19.81 -20.39 -7.07
N LEU A 141 -19.39 -20.83 -5.89
CA LEU A 141 -20.20 -21.66 -5.00
C LEU A 141 -21.44 -20.90 -4.48
N VAL A 142 -21.26 -19.62 -4.11
CA VAL A 142 -22.35 -18.76 -3.63
C VAL A 142 -23.35 -18.46 -4.76
N VAL A 143 -22.85 -18.13 -5.95
CA VAL A 143 -23.64 -17.85 -7.15
C VAL A 143 -24.42 -19.09 -7.59
N GLN A 144 -23.81 -20.28 -7.52
CA GLN A 144 -24.50 -21.55 -7.75
C GLN A 144 -25.60 -21.81 -6.70
N SER A 145 -25.32 -21.53 -5.42
CA SER A 145 -26.33 -21.66 -4.35
C SER A 145 -27.51 -20.69 -4.51
N ALA A 146 -27.32 -19.58 -5.24
CA ALA A 146 -28.37 -18.64 -5.60
C ALA A 146 -29.19 -19.06 -6.84
N GLY A 147 -28.87 -20.21 -7.46
CA GLY A 147 -29.57 -20.77 -8.62
C GLY A 147 -28.99 -20.41 -9.98
N ILE A 148 -27.81 -19.77 -10.03
CA ILE A 148 -27.11 -19.44 -11.28
C ILE A 148 -26.14 -20.60 -11.59
N VAL A 149 -26.61 -21.57 -12.37
CA VAL A 149 -25.86 -22.81 -12.68
C VAL A 149 -25.12 -22.72 -14.03
N GLU A 150 -25.42 -21.71 -14.85
CA GLU A 150 -24.81 -21.58 -16.17
C GLU A 150 -23.31 -21.21 -16.06
N ALA A 151 -22.45 -22.06 -16.63
CA ALA A 151 -20.99 -21.88 -16.61
C ALA A 151 -20.55 -20.57 -17.28
N ARG A 152 -21.22 -20.17 -18.37
CA ARG A 152 -20.97 -18.89 -19.05
C ARG A 152 -21.21 -17.70 -18.13
N THR A 153 -22.32 -17.71 -17.40
CA THR A 153 -22.70 -16.65 -16.46
C THR A 153 -21.74 -16.60 -15.27
N THR A 154 -21.31 -17.76 -14.77
CA THR A 154 -20.28 -17.85 -13.72
C THR A 154 -18.94 -17.25 -14.15
N LEU A 155 -18.46 -17.58 -15.36
CA LEU A 155 -17.23 -17.01 -15.91
C LEU A 155 -17.32 -15.49 -16.07
N LEU A 156 -18.47 -14.99 -16.55
CA LEU A 156 -18.70 -13.56 -16.73
C LEU A 156 -18.73 -12.81 -15.39
N VAL A 157 -19.31 -13.42 -14.35
CA VAL A 157 -19.31 -12.89 -12.98
C VAL A 157 -17.88 -12.84 -12.40
N ASN A 158 -17.07 -13.88 -12.63
CA ASN A 158 -15.66 -13.89 -12.22
C ASN A 158 -14.83 -12.82 -12.95
N LEU A 159 -15.05 -12.65 -14.26
CA LEU A 159 -14.42 -11.56 -15.01
C LEU A 159 -14.84 -10.19 -14.48
N GLY A 160 -16.13 -10.02 -14.18
CA GLY A 160 -16.67 -8.82 -13.54
C GLY A 160 -16.01 -8.52 -12.19
N LEU A 161 -15.76 -9.54 -11.36
CA LEU A 161 -15.00 -9.39 -10.11
C LEU A 161 -13.56 -8.93 -10.34
N CYS A 162 -12.86 -9.47 -11.35
CA CYS A 162 -11.48 -9.06 -11.65
C CYS A 162 -11.43 -7.58 -12.06
N ILE A 163 -12.34 -7.16 -12.95
CA ILE A 163 -12.50 -5.76 -13.36
C ILE A 163 -12.83 -4.88 -12.17
N TRP A 164 -13.79 -5.31 -11.35
CA TRP A 164 -14.18 -4.64 -10.11
C TRP A 164 -13.00 -4.47 -9.15
N GLY A 165 -12.15 -5.49 -9.06
CA GLY A 165 -10.92 -5.45 -8.29
C GLY A 165 -9.88 -4.45 -8.81
N CYS A 166 -9.76 -4.28 -10.13
CA CYS A 166 -8.94 -3.22 -10.71
C CYS A 166 -9.42 -1.84 -10.27
N PHE A 167 -10.73 -1.59 -10.33
CA PHE A 167 -11.32 -0.33 -9.87
C PHE A 167 -11.12 -0.12 -8.36
N ALA A 168 -11.32 -1.16 -7.56
CA ALA A 168 -11.10 -1.12 -6.11
C ALA A 168 -9.67 -0.73 -5.75
N VAL A 169 -8.67 -1.33 -6.43
CA VAL A 169 -7.26 -1.01 -6.22
C VAL A 169 -6.93 0.40 -6.67
N ALA A 170 -7.39 0.84 -7.84
CA ALA A 170 -7.17 2.22 -8.29
C ALA A 170 -7.75 3.25 -7.31
N PHE A 171 -8.97 3.01 -6.83
CA PHE A 171 -9.62 3.81 -5.80
C PHE A 171 -8.83 3.79 -4.48
N GLY A 172 -8.37 2.61 -4.08
CA GLY A 172 -7.59 2.38 -2.87
C GLY A 172 -6.27 3.12 -2.84
N VAL A 173 -5.51 3.11 -3.94
CA VAL A 173 -4.24 3.84 -4.06
C VAL A 173 -4.49 5.33 -3.82
N TRP A 174 -5.46 5.91 -4.54
CA TRP A 174 -5.79 7.33 -4.41
C TRP A 174 -6.24 7.68 -2.98
N PHE A 175 -7.19 6.94 -2.41
CA PHE A 175 -7.69 7.22 -1.05
C PHE A 175 -6.67 6.98 0.06
N SER A 176 -5.77 6.00 -0.10
CA SER A 176 -4.78 5.67 0.93
C SER A 176 -3.82 6.83 1.20
N GLU A 177 -3.52 7.64 0.18
CA GLU A 177 -2.69 8.84 0.31
C GLU A 177 -3.43 9.97 1.05
N TYR A 178 -4.73 10.14 0.82
CA TYR A 178 -5.53 11.17 1.50
C TYR A 178 -5.87 10.83 2.95
N PHE A 179 -6.22 9.58 3.27
CA PHE A 179 -6.70 9.22 4.61
C PHE A 179 -5.62 8.71 5.55
N GLY A 180 -4.51 8.21 5.01
CA GLY A 180 -3.45 7.57 5.78
C GLY A 180 -3.71 6.07 5.97
N ALA A 181 -2.62 5.31 6.14
CA ALA A 181 -2.66 3.85 6.10
C ALA A 181 -3.45 3.24 7.26
N LYS A 182 -3.25 3.75 8.49
CA LYS A 182 -3.89 3.20 9.69
C LYS A 182 -5.38 3.48 9.68
N ARG A 183 -5.78 4.75 9.45
CA ARG A 183 -7.19 5.16 9.43
C ARG A 183 -7.95 4.44 8.32
N PHE A 184 -7.32 4.28 7.16
CA PHE A 184 -7.92 3.58 6.04
C PHE A 184 -8.10 2.08 6.31
N LEU A 185 -7.12 1.40 6.94
CA LEU A 185 -7.30 0.00 7.38
C LEU A 185 -8.44 -0.15 8.39
N LEU A 186 -8.54 0.74 9.37
CA LEU A 186 -9.60 0.70 10.38
C LEU A 186 -10.99 0.87 9.75
N ALA A 187 -11.17 1.89 8.91
CA ALA A 187 -12.45 2.17 8.26
C ALA A 187 -12.88 1.00 7.37
N ASN A 188 -11.98 0.48 6.53
CA ASN A 188 -12.31 -0.64 5.65
C ASN A 188 -12.57 -1.93 6.43
N THR A 189 -11.80 -2.23 7.47
CA THR A 189 -12.05 -3.41 8.32
C THR A 189 -13.39 -3.34 9.04
N ALA A 190 -13.82 -2.13 9.46
CA ALA A 190 -15.15 -1.93 10.03
C ALA A 190 -16.25 -2.23 9.00
N ILE A 191 -16.11 -1.70 7.78
CA ILE A 191 -17.08 -1.95 6.70
C ILE A 191 -17.12 -3.44 6.32
N MET A 192 -15.96 -4.09 6.22
CA MET A 192 -15.87 -5.55 5.98
C MET A 192 -16.59 -6.35 7.07
N THR A 193 -16.45 -5.94 8.34
CA THR A 193 -17.14 -6.56 9.46
C THR A 193 -18.65 -6.41 9.35
N LEU A 194 -19.14 -5.22 8.98
CA LEU A 194 -20.56 -4.98 8.73
C LEU A 194 -21.10 -5.83 7.58
N CYS A 195 -20.34 -5.95 6.48
CA CYS A 195 -20.70 -6.83 5.37
C CYS A 195 -20.84 -8.29 5.82
N LEU A 196 -19.90 -8.81 6.61
CA LEU A 196 -19.98 -10.17 7.14
C LEU A 196 -21.16 -10.37 8.08
N ALA A 197 -21.46 -9.38 8.93
CA ALA A 197 -22.64 -9.42 9.79
C ALA A 197 -23.95 -9.42 8.98
N MET A 198 -24.03 -8.62 7.92
CA MET A 198 -25.18 -8.62 7.01
C MET A 198 -25.32 -9.94 6.25
N LEU A 199 -24.21 -10.55 5.80
CA LEU A 199 -24.23 -11.88 5.17
C LEU A 199 -24.74 -12.96 6.13
N ALA A 200 -24.33 -12.92 7.40
CA ALA A 200 -24.85 -13.82 8.41
C ALA A 200 -26.37 -13.63 8.60
N LEU A 201 -26.85 -12.38 8.67
CA LEU A 201 -28.27 -12.06 8.80
C LEU A 201 -29.09 -12.57 7.60
N LEU A 202 -28.62 -12.32 6.38
CA LEU A 202 -29.27 -12.83 5.17
C LEU A 202 -29.29 -14.36 5.12
N GLY A 203 -28.23 -15.01 5.60
CA GLY A 203 -28.17 -16.47 5.74
C GLY A 203 -29.23 -17.01 6.71
N VAL A 204 -29.43 -16.36 7.86
CA VAL A 204 -30.49 -16.70 8.82
C VAL A 204 -31.87 -16.54 8.18
N LEU A 205 -32.13 -15.39 7.56
CA LEU A 205 -33.43 -15.08 6.95
C LEU A 205 -33.76 -16.01 5.78
N GLY A 206 -32.74 -16.38 4.99
CA GLY A 206 -32.87 -17.36 3.91
C GLY A 206 -33.20 -18.76 4.41
N SER A 207 -32.60 -19.19 5.53
CA SER A 207 -32.92 -20.47 6.17
C SER A 207 -34.32 -20.51 6.78
N ALA A 208 -34.81 -19.39 7.29
CA ALA A 208 -36.15 -19.27 7.88
C ALA A 208 -37.27 -19.15 6.84
N ASN A 209 -36.99 -18.64 5.63
CA ASN A 209 -37.99 -18.41 4.58
C ASN A 209 -37.55 -18.99 3.22
N PRO A 210 -37.73 -20.30 2.99
CA PRO A 210 -37.31 -20.97 1.75
C PRO A 210 -37.91 -20.35 0.47
N GLN A 211 -39.13 -19.81 0.56
CA GLN A 211 -39.82 -19.17 -0.58
C GLN A 211 -39.14 -17.88 -1.07
N LYS A 212 -38.35 -17.20 -0.23
CA LYS A 212 -37.63 -15.97 -0.58
C LYS A 212 -36.11 -16.18 -0.67
N GLN A 213 -35.66 -17.44 -0.62
CA GLN A 213 -34.25 -17.79 -0.60
C GLN A 213 -33.48 -17.24 -1.81
N SER A 214 -34.10 -17.24 -2.99
CA SER A 214 -33.49 -16.67 -4.21
C SER A 214 -33.25 -15.16 -4.09
N SER A 215 -34.21 -14.39 -3.58
CA SER A 215 -34.06 -12.93 -3.38
C SER A 215 -32.98 -12.60 -2.34
N PHE A 216 -32.90 -13.37 -1.26
CA PHE A 216 -31.82 -13.21 -0.26
C PHE A 216 -30.45 -13.62 -0.82
N GLY A 217 -30.40 -14.61 -1.71
CA GLY A 217 -29.19 -15.00 -2.43
C GLY A 217 -28.64 -13.87 -3.32
N ILE A 218 -29.49 -13.17 -4.06
CA ILE A 218 -29.09 -12.00 -4.86
C ILE A 218 -28.53 -10.90 -3.95
N GLY A 219 -29.18 -10.62 -2.81
CA GLY A 219 -28.68 -9.66 -1.83
C GLY A 219 -27.30 -10.04 -1.27
N ALA A 220 -27.08 -11.34 -1.00
CA ALA A 220 -25.79 -11.83 -0.53
C ALA A 220 -24.67 -11.63 -1.58
N VAL A 221 -24.97 -11.85 -2.87
CA VAL A 221 -24.02 -11.58 -3.96
C VAL A 221 -23.62 -10.10 -3.97
N VAL A 222 -24.58 -9.17 -3.89
CA VAL A 222 -24.27 -7.72 -3.86
C VAL A 222 -23.37 -7.37 -2.68
N ILE A 223 -23.63 -7.91 -1.49
CA ILE A 223 -22.80 -7.65 -0.31
C ILE A 223 -21.39 -8.22 -0.47
N ILE A 224 -21.23 -9.38 -1.11
CA ILE A 224 -19.90 -9.93 -1.42
C ILE A 224 -19.13 -9.01 -2.36
N PHE A 225 -19.77 -8.43 -3.38
CA PHE A 225 -19.11 -7.47 -4.26
C PHE A 225 -18.64 -6.22 -3.50
N ILE A 226 -19.46 -5.70 -2.57
CA ILE A 226 -19.08 -4.57 -1.71
C ILE A 226 -17.93 -4.96 -0.79
N PHE A 227 -18.01 -6.13 -0.13
CA PHE A 227 -16.93 -6.66 0.71
C PHE A 227 -15.62 -6.75 -0.07
N GLN A 228 -15.68 -7.27 -1.31
CA GLN A 228 -14.52 -7.43 -2.17
C GLN A 228 -13.90 -6.08 -2.55
N PHE A 229 -14.74 -5.08 -2.85
CA PHE A 229 -14.29 -3.72 -3.16
C PHE A 229 -13.47 -3.14 -2.01
N VAL A 230 -14.04 -3.15 -0.81
CA VAL A 230 -13.46 -2.57 0.41
C VAL A 230 -12.19 -3.31 0.83
N SER A 231 -12.20 -4.63 0.67
CA SER A 231 -11.04 -5.49 0.91
C SER A 231 -9.88 -5.17 -0.03
N PHE A 232 -10.14 -5.07 -1.33
CA PHE A 232 -9.11 -4.84 -2.34
C PHE A 232 -8.61 -3.40 -2.35
N SER A 233 -9.46 -2.44 -2.01
CA SER A 233 -9.04 -1.03 -1.92
C SER A 233 -8.05 -0.81 -0.76
N SER A 234 -8.15 -1.56 0.33
CA SER A 234 -7.32 -1.34 1.52
C SER A 234 -6.26 -2.41 1.69
N TRP A 235 -6.67 -3.63 2.04
CA TRP A 235 -5.78 -4.70 2.48
C TRP A 235 -4.87 -5.19 1.38
N MET A 236 -5.35 -5.30 0.13
CA MET A 236 -4.49 -5.73 -0.99
C MET A 236 -3.30 -4.79 -1.20
N ILE A 237 -3.48 -3.47 -1.05
CA ILE A 237 -2.41 -2.50 -1.29
C ILE A 237 -1.54 -2.35 -0.05
N LEU A 238 -2.19 -2.19 1.11
CA LEU A 238 -1.49 -1.92 2.35
C LEU A 238 -0.71 -3.14 2.85
N ASN A 239 -1.10 -4.36 2.51
CA ASN A 239 -0.31 -5.56 2.80
C ASN A 239 1.10 -5.52 2.20
N TYR A 240 1.29 -4.92 1.00
CA TYR A 240 2.60 -4.84 0.35
C TYR A 240 3.33 -3.51 0.60
N THR A 241 2.58 -2.43 0.82
CA THR A 241 3.14 -1.08 0.96
C THR A 241 3.41 -0.67 2.41
N TYR A 242 2.62 -1.16 3.37
CA TYR A 242 2.76 -0.80 4.78
C TYR A 242 3.96 -1.49 5.45
N PRO A 243 4.21 -2.81 5.27
CA PRO A 243 5.37 -3.47 5.87
C PRO A 243 6.75 -2.86 5.56
N PRO A 244 7.11 -2.55 4.30
CA PRO A 244 8.41 -1.94 4.01
C PRO A 244 8.55 -0.53 4.58
N ARG A 245 7.44 0.16 4.91
CA ARG A 245 7.48 1.47 5.58
C ARG A 245 7.78 1.39 7.07
N ILE A 246 7.56 0.23 7.70
CA ILE A 246 7.78 0.02 9.14
C ILE A 246 9.13 -0.64 9.42
N LEU A 247 9.65 -1.44 8.50
CA LEU A 247 10.94 -2.09 8.66
C LEU A 247 12.09 -1.14 8.32
N ARG A 248 13.11 -1.16 9.19
CA ARG A 248 14.44 -0.56 8.97
C ARG A 248 15.09 -1.12 7.71
N PHE A 249 16.00 -0.37 7.09
CA PHE A 249 16.51 -0.69 5.76
C PHE A 249 17.21 -2.07 5.73
N GLY A 250 18.16 -2.34 6.62
CA GLY A 250 18.89 -3.63 6.67
C GLY A 250 18.02 -4.85 7.01
N GLN A 251 16.92 -4.64 7.73
CA GLN A 251 15.98 -5.70 8.13
C GLN A 251 14.84 -5.93 7.13
N ARG A 252 14.63 -4.99 6.20
CA ARG A 252 13.44 -4.91 5.34
C ARG A 252 13.23 -6.17 4.51
N ALA A 253 14.26 -6.61 3.80
CA ALA A 253 14.15 -7.76 2.88
C ALA A 253 13.82 -9.06 3.65
N LYS A 254 14.56 -9.35 4.72
CA LYS A 254 14.38 -10.57 5.54
C LYS A 254 13.04 -10.57 6.27
N GLY A 255 12.71 -9.45 6.93
CA GLY A 255 11.47 -9.30 7.70
C GLY A 255 10.22 -9.38 6.80
N PHE A 256 10.27 -8.74 5.63
CA PHE A 256 9.18 -8.80 4.67
C PHE A 256 9.02 -10.21 4.07
N ALA A 257 10.11 -10.89 3.70
CA ALA A 257 10.05 -12.24 3.17
C ALA A 257 9.39 -13.23 4.16
N LEU A 258 9.77 -13.16 5.45
CA LEU A 258 9.20 -14.01 6.49
C LEU A 258 7.71 -13.70 6.76
N ALA A 259 7.32 -12.42 6.72
CA ALA A 259 5.93 -12.04 6.85
C ALA A 259 5.08 -12.50 5.67
N GLN A 260 5.58 -12.38 4.43
CA GLN A 260 4.91 -12.91 3.25
C GLN A 260 4.78 -14.44 3.32
N ALA A 261 5.85 -15.15 3.70
CA ALA A 261 5.82 -16.61 3.86
C ALA A 261 4.77 -17.04 4.90
N THR A 262 4.70 -16.33 6.03
CA THR A 262 3.68 -16.56 7.06
C THR A 262 2.28 -16.28 6.52
N GLY A 263 2.09 -15.17 5.81
CA GLY A 263 0.84 -14.85 5.11
C GLY A 263 0.42 -15.98 4.18
N PHE A 264 1.29 -16.45 3.29
CA PHE A 264 0.96 -17.56 2.39
C PHE A 264 0.64 -18.87 3.12
N ALA A 265 1.30 -19.16 4.25
CA ALA A 265 0.93 -20.31 5.08
C ALA A 265 -0.51 -20.20 5.62
N PHE A 266 -0.91 -19.02 6.10
CA PHE A 266 -2.29 -18.77 6.51
C PHE A 266 -3.28 -18.77 5.33
N CYS A 267 -2.86 -18.33 4.15
CA CYS A 267 -3.65 -18.42 2.92
C CYS A 267 -3.99 -19.88 2.60
N VAL A 268 -2.98 -20.76 2.62
CA VAL A 268 -3.16 -22.20 2.41
C VAL A 268 -4.10 -22.77 3.45
N MET A 269 -3.86 -22.46 4.73
CA MET A 269 -4.70 -22.93 5.83
C MET A 269 -6.17 -22.52 5.64
N MET A 270 -6.46 -21.25 5.32
CA MET A 270 -7.82 -20.77 5.11
C MET A 270 -8.48 -21.38 3.88
N THR A 271 -7.71 -21.60 2.80
CA THR A 271 -8.22 -22.23 1.58
C THR A 271 -8.75 -23.65 1.84
N TYR A 272 -8.11 -24.41 2.75
CA TYR A 272 -8.56 -25.76 3.12
C TYR A 272 -9.64 -25.78 4.21
N ILE A 273 -9.60 -24.86 5.18
CA ILE A 273 -10.58 -24.80 6.27
C ILE A 273 -11.94 -24.34 5.74
N LEU A 274 -11.95 -23.40 4.80
CA LEU A 274 -13.18 -22.72 4.39
C LEU A 274 -14.28 -23.64 3.84
N PRO A 275 -14.02 -24.55 2.88
CA PRO A 275 -15.07 -25.41 2.34
C PRO A 275 -15.73 -26.26 3.42
N VAL A 276 -14.91 -26.84 4.30
CA VAL A 276 -15.38 -27.66 5.44
C VAL A 276 -16.17 -26.83 6.43
N ALA A 277 -15.74 -25.59 6.69
CA ALA A 277 -16.43 -24.69 7.59
C ALA A 277 -17.79 -24.24 7.02
N LEU A 278 -17.87 -23.93 5.73
CA LEU A 278 -19.13 -23.56 5.07
C LEU A 278 -20.12 -24.73 5.02
N GLU A 279 -19.65 -25.95 4.73
CA GLU A 279 -20.50 -27.15 4.71
C GLU A 279 -21.11 -27.43 6.09
N LYS A 280 -20.30 -27.33 7.16
CA LYS A 280 -20.74 -27.66 8.53
C LYS A 280 -21.45 -26.53 9.25
N MET A 281 -21.04 -25.28 9.04
CA MET A 281 -21.52 -24.12 9.80
C MET A 281 -22.44 -23.20 9.00
N GLY A 282 -22.40 -23.24 7.67
CA GLY A 282 -23.19 -22.38 6.79
C GLY A 282 -23.06 -20.90 7.17
N TRP A 283 -24.20 -20.25 7.45
CA TRP A 283 -24.25 -18.82 7.79
C TRP A 283 -23.50 -18.45 9.09
N ARG A 284 -23.32 -19.40 10.03
CA ARG A 284 -22.62 -19.16 11.30
C ARG A 284 -21.13 -18.88 11.09
N PHE A 285 -20.58 -19.35 9.96
CA PHE A 285 -19.21 -19.02 9.56
C PHE A 285 -19.03 -17.52 9.35
N TYR A 286 -19.98 -16.85 8.68
CA TYR A 286 -19.92 -15.40 8.44
C TYR A 286 -19.99 -14.60 9.76
N ALA A 287 -20.85 -15.03 10.69
CA ALA A 287 -20.94 -14.41 12.02
C ALA A 287 -19.63 -14.57 12.81
N THR A 288 -19.02 -15.76 12.77
CA THR A 288 -17.75 -16.02 13.46
C THR A 288 -16.62 -15.16 12.91
N ASN A 289 -16.54 -15.00 11.59
CA ASN A 289 -15.56 -14.11 10.96
C ASN A 289 -15.81 -12.63 11.27
N ALA A 290 -17.08 -12.20 11.38
CA ALA A 290 -17.38 -10.84 11.81
C ALA A 290 -16.83 -10.56 13.22
N VAL A 291 -17.01 -11.49 14.17
CA VAL A 291 -16.46 -11.36 15.52
C VAL A 291 -14.93 -11.35 15.51
N TRP A 292 -14.30 -12.23 14.72
CA TRP A 292 -12.85 -12.24 14.57
C TRP A 292 -12.32 -10.91 13.99
N ASN A 293 -13.01 -10.34 13.00
CA ASN A 293 -12.63 -9.05 12.40
C ASN A 293 -12.75 -7.88 13.39
N LEU A 294 -13.66 -7.93 14.37
CA LEU A 294 -13.66 -6.97 15.48
C LEU A 294 -12.38 -7.05 16.31
N GLY A 295 -11.89 -8.27 16.55
CA GLY A 295 -10.60 -8.49 17.21
C GLY A 295 -9.43 -7.91 16.41
N ILE A 296 -9.41 -8.13 15.09
CA ILE A 296 -8.43 -7.52 14.19
C ILE A 296 -8.50 -5.99 14.28
N LEU A 297 -9.71 -5.41 14.24
CA LEU A 297 -9.92 -3.96 14.32
C LEU A 297 -9.37 -3.38 15.63
N ALA A 298 -9.58 -4.05 16.76
CA ALA A 298 -9.02 -3.66 18.05
C ALA A 298 -7.48 -3.70 18.04
N ILE A 299 -6.88 -4.74 17.45
CA ILE A 299 -5.42 -4.87 17.34
C ILE A 299 -4.84 -3.78 16.45
N ILE A 300 -5.47 -3.46 15.31
CA ILE A 300 -5.03 -2.36 14.44
C ILE A 300 -5.09 -1.04 15.19
N TRP A 301 -6.17 -0.79 15.94
CA TRP A 301 -6.32 0.46 16.67
C TRP A 301 -5.20 0.64 17.71
N TRP A 302 -4.88 -0.41 18.45
CA TRP A 302 -3.87 -0.39 19.51
C TRP A 302 -2.42 -0.43 19.00
N LEU A 303 -2.10 -1.36 18.09
CA LEU A 303 -0.70 -1.67 17.74
C LEU A 303 -0.17 -0.85 16.55
N PHE A 304 -1.00 -0.61 15.53
CA PHE A 304 -0.56 -0.01 14.26
C PHE A 304 -0.29 1.50 14.43
N VAL A 305 0.65 2.01 13.62
CA VAL A 305 1.09 3.41 13.64
C VAL A 305 0.70 4.09 12.32
N GLU A 306 0.31 5.36 12.39
CA GLU A 306 0.00 6.15 11.20
C GLU A 306 1.28 6.62 10.51
N THR A 307 1.39 6.36 9.21
CA THR A 307 2.58 6.64 8.39
C THR A 307 2.36 7.79 7.40
N LYS A 308 1.17 8.41 7.41
CA LYS A 308 0.84 9.49 6.46
C LYS A 308 1.73 10.71 6.69
N GLY A 309 2.33 11.21 5.60
CA GLY A 309 3.09 12.46 5.59
C GLY A 309 4.36 12.41 6.44
N LYS A 310 4.91 11.20 6.64
CA LYS A 310 6.15 10.98 7.39
C LYS A 310 7.19 10.31 6.51
N THR A 311 8.43 10.74 6.65
CA THR A 311 9.57 10.05 6.03
C THR A 311 9.80 8.70 6.71
N LEU A 312 10.57 7.79 6.09
CA LEU A 312 10.85 6.48 6.70
C LEU A 312 11.63 6.66 8.01
N GLU A 313 12.47 7.67 8.05
CA GLU A 313 13.37 8.00 9.15
C GLU A 313 12.58 8.68 10.30
N GLU A 314 11.54 9.46 10.00
CA GLU A 314 10.59 9.95 11.01
C GLU A 314 9.70 8.84 11.59
N ILE A 315 9.37 7.82 10.77
CA ILE A 315 8.70 6.61 11.27
C ILE A 315 9.62 5.88 12.22
N ASP A 316 10.94 5.89 11.98
CA ASP A 316 11.88 5.25 12.90
C ASP A 316 11.90 5.91 14.28
N ALA A 317 11.88 7.24 14.32
CA ALA A 317 11.78 8.02 15.55
C ALA A 317 10.50 7.70 16.36
N LEU A 318 9.38 7.40 15.71
CA LEU A 318 8.12 7.05 16.37
C LEU A 318 8.18 5.75 17.17
N PHE A 319 9.03 4.80 16.78
CA PHE A 319 9.16 3.51 17.47
C PHE A 319 10.23 3.52 18.58
N GLU A 320 11.23 4.39 18.46
CA GLU A 320 12.37 4.45 19.39
C GLU A 320 12.23 5.56 20.44
N GLY A 321 11.35 6.55 20.23
CA GLY A 321 11.18 7.68 21.14
C GLY A 321 12.38 8.64 21.18
N VAL A 322 13.40 8.37 20.36
CA VAL A 322 14.59 9.19 20.17
C VAL A 322 14.60 9.61 18.71
N VAL A 323 14.57 10.92 18.47
CA VAL A 323 14.75 11.46 17.13
C VAL A 323 16.25 11.49 16.89
N HIS A 324 16.75 10.66 15.96
CA HIS A 324 18.18 10.67 15.62
C HIS A 324 18.57 11.85 14.72
N PHE A 325 17.60 12.70 14.34
CA PHE A 325 17.75 13.88 13.48
C PHE A 325 16.86 15.04 13.96
N GLU A 326 17.31 16.28 13.83
CA GLU A 326 16.41 17.44 13.95
C GLU A 326 15.40 17.41 12.80
N SER A 327 14.10 17.59 13.09
CA SER A 327 13.02 17.44 12.13
C SER A 327 13.28 18.24 10.84
N GLY A 328 13.41 17.52 9.73
CA GLY A 328 13.51 18.11 8.39
C GLY A 328 12.28 18.95 8.02
N ALA A 329 11.11 18.70 8.62
CA ALA A 329 9.92 19.54 8.44
C ALA A 329 10.05 20.91 9.13
N GLU A 330 10.79 20.97 10.24
CA GLU A 330 11.07 22.21 10.96
C GLU A 330 12.15 23.02 10.23
N LYS A 331 13.17 22.35 9.65
CA LYS A 331 14.11 22.98 8.72
C LYS A 331 13.49 23.34 7.39
N LEU A 332 12.59 22.56 6.79
CA LEU A 332 11.92 22.97 5.54
C LEU A 332 11.07 24.21 5.78
N ASN A 333 10.28 24.25 6.86
CA ASN A 333 9.51 25.43 7.20
C ASN A 333 10.43 26.60 7.57
N ALA A 334 11.51 26.39 8.34
CA ALA A 334 12.44 27.46 8.70
C ALA A 334 13.26 27.96 7.49
N THR A 335 13.67 27.09 6.58
CA THR A 335 14.47 27.43 5.39
C THR A 335 13.60 28.04 4.28
N VAL A 336 12.35 27.61 4.15
CA VAL A 336 11.36 28.28 3.28
C VAL A 336 10.98 29.65 3.86
N ILE A 337 10.83 29.79 5.18
CA ILE A 337 10.59 31.08 5.83
C ILE A 337 11.80 32.00 5.69
N GLU A 338 13.02 31.52 5.97
CA GLU A 338 14.27 32.29 5.81
C GLU A 338 14.52 32.65 4.35
N GLY A 339 14.30 31.72 3.40
CA GLY A 339 14.43 31.99 1.97
C GLY A 339 13.41 33.01 1.46
N VAL A 340 12.17 32.99 1.97
CA VAL A 340 11.14 33.99 1.65
C VAL A 340 11.48 35.36 2.27
N GLU A 341 12.03 35.42 3.48
CA GLU A 341 12.50 36.66 4.11
C GLU A 341 13.73 37.25 3.40
N GLU A 342 14.69 36.43 2.97
CA GLU A 342 15.88 36.88 2.23
C GLU A 342 15.50 37.44 0.84
N ILE A 343 14.55 36.79 0.16
CA ILE A 343 14.01 37.28 -1.12
C ILE A 343 13.20 38.57 -0.89
N ALA A 344 12.40 38.67 0.18
CA ALA A 344 11.66 39.90 0.51
C ALA A 344 12.58 41.08 0.86
N ASP A 345 13.64 40.85 1.64
CA ASP A 345 14.61 41.88 2.02
C ASP A 345 15.51 42.28 0.83
N GLY A 346 15.87 41.32 -0.02
CA GLY A 346 16.55 41.58 -1.30
C GLY A 346 15.71 42.43 -2.26
N THR A 347 14.41 42.14 -2.37
CA THR A 347 13.49 42.90 -3.24
C THR A 347 13.25 44.32 -2.70
N SER A 348 13.15 44.48 -1.38
CA SER A 348 13.05 45.78 -0.70
C SER A 348 14.29 46.65 -0.90
N LYS A 349 15.50 46.07 -0.80
CA LYS A 349 16.77 46.77 -1.05
C LYS A 349 16.95 47.19 -2.52
N ILE A 350 16.43 46.39 -3.46
CA ILE A 350 16.42 46.71 -4.89
C ILE A 350 15.42 47.84 -5.19
N GLU A 351 14.22 47.83 -4.59
CA GLU A 351 13.24 48.91 -4.73
C GLU A 351 13.70 50.22 -4.06
N ALA A 352 14.35 50.14 -2.90
CA ALA A 352 14.96 51.29 -2.24
C ALA A 352 16.12 51.89 -3.05
N SER A 353 16.97 51.04 -3.64
CA SER A 353 18.05 51.47 -4.54
C SER A 353 17.52 52.07 -5.85
N ARG A 354 16.40 51.57 -6.36
CA ARG A 354 15.73 52.11 -7.55
C ARG A 354 15.11 53.49 -7.27
N LYS A 355 14.44 53.66 -6.13
CA LYS A 355 13.90 54.97 -5.70
C LYS A 355 14.99 56.01 -5.42
N MET A 356 16.14 55.62 -4.86
CA MET A 356 17.28 56.54 -4.70
C MET A 356 17.91 56.97 -6.03
N LYS A 357 17.95 56.09 -7.03
CA LYS A 357 18.43 56.43 -8.38
C LYS A 357 17.46 57.38 -9.11
N GLU A 358 16.16 57.23 -8.90
CA GLU A 358 15.14 58.12 -9.49
C GLU A 358 15.03 59.47 -8.77
N SER A 359 15.47 59.59 -7.51
CA SER A 359 15.42 60.85 -6.73
C SER A 359 16.69 61.71 -6.82
N SER A 360 17.69 61.34 -7.62
CA SER A 360 18.92 62.14 -7.80
C SER A 360 18.69 63.26 -8.83
N PRO A 361 18.73 64.55 -8.45
CA PRO A 361 18.45 65.65 -9.37
C PRO A 361 19.56 65.81 -10.41
N ASN A 362 19.12 65.82 -11.67
CA ASN A 362 19.90 66.09 -12.87
C ASN A 362 20.63 67.45 -12.73
N ARG A 363 21.96 67.42 -12.50
CA ARG A 363 22.79 68.64 -12.44
C ARG A 363 22.98 69.15 -13.86
N GLN A 364 22.11 70.05 -14.29
CA GLN A 364 22.26 70.86 -15.49
C GLN A 364 23.62 71.58 -15.45
N ILE A 365 24.50 71.27 -16.41
CA ILE A 365 25.63 72.13 -16.75
C ILE A 365 25.25 72.81 -18.07
N SER A 366 24.96 74.09 -17.97
CA SER A 366 24.77 75.04 -19.08
C SER A 366 26.08 75.24 -19.83
N PRO A 367 26.08 75.33 -21.17
CA PRO A 367 27.25 75.75 -21.93
C PRO A 367 27.30 77.28 -22.00
N ALA A 368 28.38 77.87 -21.49
CA ALA A 368 28.72 79.27 -21.69
C ALA A 368 30.15 79.37 -22.26
N GLN A 369 30.19 79.98 -23.45
CA GLN A 369 31.32 80.58 -24.20
C GLN A 369 32.30 79.65 -24.91
#